data_AF-A0A963K0C2-F1
#
_entry.id   AF-A0A963K0C2-F1
#
_cell.length_a   1.000
_cell.length_b   1.000
_cell.length_c   1.000
_cell.angle_alpha   90.00
_cell.angle_beta   90.00
_cell.angle_gamma   90.00
#
_symmetry.space_group_name_H-M   'P 1'
#
loop_
_entity.id
_entity.type
_entity.pdbx_description
1 polymer ?
#
loop_
_entity_poly.entity_id
_entity_poly.type
_entity_poly.pdbx_seq_one_letter_code
_entity_poly.pdbx_strand_id
1 'polypeptide(L)'
;MTEIEDGRPGSTLDDFLAEEGFLEEATEHAVKSVLAWQIGEAMKDRNLSKAAMAREMRTSRTQLDRLLDPDNGSVTLHTLHRAAAILGKRLRVDLVDGRPPGER
;
A
#
# COMPACT_ATOMS: atom_id res chain seq x y z
N MET A 1 36.71 -30.27 8.83
CA MET A 1 35.78 -29.78 7.80
C MET A 1 34.43 -29.76 8.48
N THR A 2 34.05 -28.62 9.05
CA THR A 2 32.79 -28.48 9.77
C THR A 2 31.70 -28.39 8.71
N GLU A 3 30.82 -29.39 8.64
CA GLU A 3 29.60 -29.31 7.86
C GLU A 3 28.81 -28.10 8.39
N ILE A 4 28.63 -27.10 7.52
CA ILE A 4 27.65 -26.06 7.76
C ILE A 4 26.31 -26.76 7.52
N GLU A 5 25.56 -27.04 8.58
CA GLU A 5 24.15 -27.40 8.44
C GLU A 5 23.48 -26.27 7.65
N ASP A 6 23.00 -26.60 6.45
CA ASP A 6 22.20 -25.72 5.62
C ASP A 6 20.93 -25.43 6.42
N GLY A 7 20.96 -24.34 7.18
CA GLY A 7 19.93 -23.98 8.14
C GLY A 7 18.61 -23.92 7.40
N ARG A 8 17.67 -24.82 7.74
CA ARG A 8 16.32 -24.79 7.19
C ARG A 8 15.82 -23.36 7.32
N PRO A 9 15.34 -22.71 6.24
CA PRO A 9 14.66 -21.45 6.37
C PRO A 9 13.57 -21.65 7.43
N GLY A 10 13.60 -20.84 8.49
CA GLY A 10 12.46 -20.75 9.39
C GLY A 10 11.20 -20.39 8.61
N SER A 11 10.05 -20.52 9.25
CA SER A 11 8.79 -20.02 8.69
C SER A 11 8.94 -18.57 8.22
N THR A 12 8.30 -18.22 7.11
CA THR A 12 8.37 -16.87 6.54
C THR A 12 7.67 -15.85 7.46
N LEU A 13 7.92 -14.56 7.24
CA LEU A 13 7.16 -13.51 7.94
C LEU A 13 5.65 -13.67 7.71
N ASP A 14 5.25 -14.05 6.50
CA ASP A 14 3.85 -14.26 6.15
C ASP A 14 3.25 -15.45 6.91
N ASP A 15 4.04 -16.51 7.13
CA ASP A 15 3.62 -17.66 7.96
C ASP A 15 3.43 -17.23 9.42
N PHE A 16 4.37 -16.48 9.97
CA PHE A 16 4.26 -15.93 11.32
C PHE A 16 3.03 -15.03 11.47
N LEU A 17 2.81 -14.10 10.53
CA LEU A 17 1.65 -13.20 10.57
C LEU A 17 0.32 -13.96 10.36
N ALA A 18 0.34 -15.07 9.61
CA ALA A 18 -0.82 -15.93 9.46
C ALA A 18 -1.15 -16.66 10.77
N GLU A 19 -0.14 -17.20 11.46
CA GLU A 19 -0.28 -17.85 12.77
C GLU A 19 -0.83 -16.90 13.83
N GLU A 20 -0.36 -15.65 13.84
CA GLU A 20 -0.83 -14.62 14.76
C GLU A 20 -2.17 -13.98 14.35
N GLY A 21 -2.71 -14.32 13.17
CA GLY A 21 -3.99 -13.81 12.67
C GLY A 21 -3.95 -12.36 12.16
N PHE A 22 -2.77 -11.80 11.90
CA PHE A 22 -2.57 -10.42 11.43
C PHE A 22 -2.26 -10.29 9.94
N LEU A 23 -2.06 -11.40 9.22
CA LEU A 23 -1.60 -11.36 7.82
C LEU A 23 -2.50 -10.50 6.93
N GLU A 24 -3.81 -10.63 7.03
CA GLU A 24 -4.76 -9.86 6.21
C GLU A 24 -4.68 -8.35 6.51
N GLU A 25 -4.69 -7.98 7.78
CA GLU A 25 -4.59 -6.57 8.21
C GLU A 25 -3.25 -5.96 7.81
N ALA A 26 -2.15 -6.68 8.03
CA ALA A 26 -0.80 -6.25 7.66
C ALA A 26 -0.67 -6.08 6.14
N THR A 27 -1.24 -7.00 5.35
CA THR A 27 -1.25 -6.90 3.88
C THR A 27 -2.06 -5.70 3.41
N GLU A 28 -3.25 -5.47 3.97
CA GLU A 28 -4.08 -4.31 3.65
C GLU A 28 -3.35 -3.01 3.96
N HIS A 29 -2.73 -2.91 5.14
CA HIS A 29 -1.95 -1.76 5.56
C HIS A 29 -0.74 -1.52 4.65
N ALA A 30 -0.02 -2.58 4.28
CA ALA A 30 1.12 -2.50 3.36
C ALA A 30 0.69 -1.95 1.98
N VAL A 31 -0.43 -2.43 1.42
CA VAL A 31 -0.96 -1.93 0.16
C VAL A 31 -1.29 -0.44 0.24
N LYS A 32 -1.98 -0.01 1.31
CA LYS A 32 -2.30 1.42 1.54
C LYS A 32 -1.04 2.26 1.66
N SER A 33 -0.05 1.79 2.41
CA SER A 33 1.25 2.45 2.61
C SER A 33 2.01 2.64 1.31
N VAL A 34 2.08 1.61 0.47
CA VAL A 34 2.74 1.69 -0.84
C VAL A 34 2.03 2.69 -1.76
N LEU A 35 0.70 2.67 -1.82
CA LEU A 35 -0.07 3.60 -2.66
C LEU A 35 0.08 5.05 -2.20
N ALA A 36 -0.04 5.31 -0.89
CA ALA A 36 0.14 6.65 -0.33
C ALA A 36 1.55 7.19 -0.61
N TRP A 37 2.58 6.36 -0.41
CA TRP A 37 3.96 6.70 -0.73
C TRP A 37 4.15 7.00 -2.22
N GLN A 38 3.64 6.15 -3.12
CA GLN A 38 3.75 6.37 -4.57
C GLN A 38 3.10 7.69 -5.02
N ILE A 39 1.94 8.05 -4.46
CA ILE A 39 1.28 9.34 -4.72
C ILE A 39 2.12 10.49 -4.17
N GLY A 40 2.66 10.34 -2.96
CA GLY A 40 3.54 11.34 -2.34
C GLY A 40 4.81 11.61 -3.16
N GLU A 41 5.49 10.56 -3.61
CA GLU A 41 6.68 10.68 -4.46
C GLU A 41 6.35 11.32 -5.81
N ALA A 42 5.25 10.91 -6.44
CA ALA A 42 4.78 11.53 -7.68
C ALA A 42 4.53 13.04 -7.57
N MET A 43 4.01 13.48 -6.41
CA MET A 43 3.80 14.89 -6.13
C MET A 43 5.14 15.62 -6.01
N LYS A 44 6.13 15.02 -5.33
CA LYS A 44 7.48 15.58 -5.21
C LYS A 44 8.16 15.69 -6.57
N ASP A 45 8.11 14.65 -7.41
CA ASP A 45 8.68 14.63 -8.76
C ASP A 45 8.13 15.75 -9.65
N ARG A 46 6.86 16.10 -9.45
CA ARG A 46 6.18 17.18 -10.18
C ARG A 46 6.23 18.53 -9.48
N ASN A 47 6.92 18.62 -8.35
CA ASN A 47 6.98 19.80 -7.49
C ASN A 47 5.58 20.34 -7.11
N LEU A 48 4.62 19.43 -6.92
CA LEU A 48 3.22 19.74 -6.65
C LEU A 48 2.94 19.75 -5.14
N SER A 49 2.60 20.92 -4.60
CA SER A 49 2.26 21.04 -3.18
C SER A 49 0.94 20.34 -2.84
N LYS A 50 0.75 19.97 -1.57
CA LYS A 50 -0.53 19.42 -1.08
C LYS A 50 -1.72 20.35 -1.38
N ALA A 51 -1.54 21.66 -1.22
CA ALA A 51 -2.61 22.62 -1.52
C ALA A 51 -2.96 22.66 -3.01
N ALA A 52 -1.95 22.63 -3.89
CA ALA A 52 -2.18 22.57 -5.33
C ALA A 52 -2.85 21.26 -5.73
N MET A 53 -2.38 20.12 -5.23
CA MET A 53 -2.99 18.81 -5.49
C MET A 53 -4.45 18.76 -5.04
N ALA A 54 -4.76 19.24 -3.83
CA ALA A 54 -6.13 19.27 -3.32
C ALA A 54 -7.05 20.12 -4.23
N ARG A 55 -6.54 21.25 -4.72
CA ARG A 55 -7.26 22.12 -5.68
C ARG A 55 -7.52 21.40 -7.01
N GLU A 56 -6.51 20.76 -7.61
CA GLU A 56 -6.67 19.99 -8.85
C GLU A 56 -7.65 18.82 -8.67
N MET A 57 -7.61 18.15 -7.51
CA MET A 57 -8.53 17.08 -7.15
C MET A 57 -9.95 17.55 -6.84
N ARG A 58 -10.17 18.87 -6.68
CA ARG A 58 -11.41 19.49 -6.20
C ARG A 58 -11.87 18.90 -4.87
N THR A 59 -10.93 18.82 -3.93
CA THR A 59 -11.10 18.22 -2.61
C THR A 59 -10.49 19.12 -1.53
N SER A 60 -10.83 18.90 -0.26
CA SER A 60 -10.20 19.65 0.83
C SER A 60 -8.78 19.14 1.10
N ARG A 61 -7.93 19.97 1.73
CA ARG A 61 -6.60 19.55 2.18
C ARG A 61 -6.69 18.36 3.15
N THR A 62 -7.68 18.33 4.04
CA THR A 62 -7.92 17.21 4.95
C THR A 62 -8.27 15.91 4.22
N GLN A 63 -9.06 15.97 3.14
CA GLN A 63 -9.36 14.79 2.32
C GLN A 63 -8.12 14.29 1.58
N LEU A 64 -7.25 15.18 1.11
CA LEU A 64 -5.96 14.78 0.55
C LEU A 64 -5.04 14.20 1.62
N ASP A 65 -4.98 14.78 2.82
CA ASP A 65 -4.15 14.27 3.90
C ASP A 65 -4.56 12.83 4.26
N ARG A 66 -5.86 12.51 4.29
CA ARG A 66 -6.35 11.13 4.47
C ARG A 66 -5.92 10.19 3.33
N LEU A 67 -5.88 10.68 2.09
CA LEU A 67 -5.40 9.86 0.96
C LEU A 67 -3.91 9.51 1.09
N LEU A 68 -3.13 10.41 1.69
CA LEU A 68 -1.68 10.27 1.85
C LEU A 68 -1.29 9.62 3.20
N ASP A 69 -2.27 9.27 4.03
CA ASP A 69 -2.07 8.72 5.36
C ASP A 69 -2.56 7.26 5.38
N PRO A 70 -1.63 6.27 5.41
CA PRO A 70 -2.01 4.86 5.33
C PRO A 70 -2.76 4.35 6.58
N ASP A 71 -2.69 5.09 7.69
CA ASP A 71 -3.40 4.78 8.93
C ASP A 71 -4.83 5.35 8.94
N ASN A 72 -5.19 6.18 7.94
CA ASN A 72 -6.42 6.97 7.96
C ASN A 72 -7.52 6.41 7.06
N GLY A 73 -8.25 5.44 7.61
CA GLY A 73 -9.54 4.99 7.07
C GLY A 73 -9.50 4.40 5.65
N SER A 74 -10.69 4.23 5.07
CA SER A 74 -10.86 3.68 3.72
C SER A 74 -10.79 4.77 2.65
N VAL A 75 -9.95 4.54 1.64
CA VAL A 75 -9.90 5.35 0.41
C VAL A 75 -10.62 4.62 -0.72
N THR A 76 -11.34 5.36 -1.56
CA THR A 76 -12.03 4.74 -2.70
C THR A 76 -11.10 4.60 -3.90
N LEU A 77 -11.32 3.58 -4.73
CA LEU A 77 -10.63 3.41 -6.01
C LEU A 77 -10.80 4.65 -6.92
N HIS A 78 -11.95 5.31 -6.86
CA HIS A 78 -12.21 6.56 -7.59
C HIS A 78 -11.27 7.69 -7.15
N THR A 79 -11.05 7.84 -5.85
CA THR A 79 -10.13 8.84 -5.29
C THR A 79 -8.70 8.57 -5.75
N LEU A 80 -8.25 7.32 -5.64
CA LEU A 80 -6.91 6.89 -6.07
C LEU A 80 -6.71 7.11 -7.57
N HIS A 81 -7.70 6.73 -8.39
CA HIS A 81 -7.66 6.92 -9.83
C HIS A 81 -7.53 8.41 -10.22
N ARG A 82 -8.30 9.29 -9.57
CA ARG A 82 -8.22 10.74 -9.83
C ARG A 82 -6.85 11.31 -9.46
N ALA A 83 -6.31 10.92 -8.31
CA ALA A 83 -4.99 11.36 -7.88
C ALA A 83 -3.91 10.92 -8.89
N ALA A 84 -3.94 9.64 -9.28
CA ALA A 84 -3.03 9.10 -10.30
C ALA A 84 -3.15 9.87 -11.62
N ALA A 85 -4.36 10.14 -12.11
CA ALA A 85 -4.59 10.85 -13.36
C ALA A 85 -4.02 12.27 -13.35
N ILE A 86 -4.23 13.04 -12.27
CA ILE A 86 -3.65 14.38 -12.10
C ILE A 86 -2.12 14.32 -12.16
N LEU A 87 -1.53 13.25 -11.61
CA LEU A 87 -0.10 12.99 -11.56
C LEU A 87 0.48 12.40 -12.86
N GLY A 88 -0.33 12.21 -13.91
CA GLY A 88 0.10 11.59 -15.16
C GLY A 88 0.38 10.08 -15.02
N LYS A 89 -0.19 9.44 -13.99
CA LYS A 89 -0.05 8.01 -13.69
C LYS A 89 -1.39 7.29 -13.92
N ARG A 90 -1.38 5.96 -13.82
CA ARG A 90 -2.56 5.10 -13.91
C ARG A 90 -2.57 4.11 -12.76
N LEU A 91 -3.74 3.89 -12.17
CA LEU A 91 -3.97 2.83 -11.20
C LEU A 91 -4.15 1.48 -11.92
N ARG A 92 -3.41 0.46 -11.49
CA ARG A 92 -3.60 -0.95 -11.90
C ARG A 92 -3.87 -1.77 -10.64
N VAL A 93 -4.94 -2.55 -10.65
CA VAL A 93 -5.36 -3.41 -9.55
C VAL A 93 -5.64 -4.77 -10.13
N ASP A 94 -5.10 -5.80 -9.50
CA ASP A 94 -5.25 -7.19 -9.88
C ASP A 94 -5.75 -7.97 -8.65
N LEU A 95 -6.63 -8.95 -8.87
CA LEU A 95 -6.98 -9.94 -7.85
C LEU A 95 -6.00 -11.11 -7.99
N VAL A 96 -5.45 -11.55 -6.86
CA VAL A 96 -4.56 -12.71 -6.78
C VAL A 96 -5.23 -13.79 -5.94
N ASP A 97 -4.81 -15.04 -6.15
CA ASP A 97 -5.27 -16.15 -5.33
C ASP A 97 -4.90 -15.89 -3.86
N GLY A 98 -5.86 -16.00 -2.96
CA GLY A 98 -5.60 -16.00 -1.52
C GLY A 98 -4.91 -17.30 -1.12
N ARG A 99 -4.12 -17.27 -0.04
CA ARG A 99 -3.53 -18.49 0.53
C ARG A 99 -4.66 -19.49 0.83
N PRO A 100 -4.60 -20.73 0.32
CA PRO A 100 -5.64 -21.73 0.57
C PRO A 100 -5.72 -22.05 2.07
N PRO A 101 -6.92 -22.24 2.65
CA PRO A 101 -7.04 -22.63 4.05
C PRO A 101 -6.40 -24.01 4.27
N GLY A 102 -5.33 -24.09 5.06
CA GLY A 102 -4.81 -25.35 5.58
C GLY A 102 -3.46 -25.86 5.06
N GLU A 103 -2.67 -25.08 4.32
CA GLU A 103 -1.24 -25.38 4.17
C GLU A 103 -0.53 -25.08 5.50
N ARG A 104 -0.34 -26.14 6.29
CA ARG A 104 0.53 -26.20 7.48
C ARG A 104 1.92 -26.66 7.09
#